data_AF-A0A316T4J6-F1
#
_entry.id   AF-A0A316T4J6-F1
#
_cell.length_a   1.000
_cell.length_b   1.000
_cell.length_c   1.000
_cell.angle_alpha   90.00
_cell.angle_beta   90.00
_cell.angle_gamma   90.00
#
_symmetry.space_group_name_H-M   'P 1'
#
loop_
_entity.id
_entity.type
_entity.pdbx_description
1 polymer ?
#
loop_
_entity_poly.entity_id
_entity_poly.type
_entity_poly.pdbx_seq_one_letter_code
_entity_poly.pdbx_strand_id
1 'polypeptide(L)'
;MREMILKAVANPPKILWGPFLPTLLNLGIQFPLMFMCMGVFKMNPLIFIVTIVAAHGVIVLWGGKEPHISSMIQAFGQCRRISNNLYKEKGNKFAP
;
A
#
# COMPACT_ATOMS: atom_id res chain seq x y z
N MET A 1 -13.23 -6.89 -20.04
CA MET A 1 -13.84 -6.35 -18.80
C MET A 1 -13.46 -7.12 -17.54
N ARG A 2 -13.63 -8.44 -17.50
CA ARG A 2 -13.33 -9.26 -16.30
C ARG A 2 -11.90 -9.08 -15.78
N GLU A 3 -10.92 -9.02 -16.68
CA GLU A 3 -9.51 -8.81 -16.32
C GLU A 3 -9.24 -7.43 -15.68
N MET A 4 -9.87 -6.36 -16.17
CA MET A 4 -9.75 -5.03 -15.57
C MET A 4 -10.37 -4.98 -14.16
N ILE A 5 -11.54 -5.61 -13.99
CA ILE A 5 -12.20 -5.71 -12.69
C ILE A 5 -11.31 -6.51 -11.73
N LEU A 6 -10.80 -7.67 -12.14
CA LEU A 6 -9.91 -8.49 -11.32
C LEU A 6 -8.61 -7.77 -10.95
N LYS A 7 -8.02 -6.98 -11.87
CA LYS A 7 -6.84 -6.16 -11.59
C LYS A 7 -7.12 -5.01 -10.63
N ALA A 8 -8.27 -4.36 -10.75
CA ALA A 8 -8.68 -3.28 -9.84
C ALA A 8 -8.98 -3.82 -8.43
N VAL A 9 -9.59 -5.00 -8.33
CA VAL A 9 -9.82 -5.71 -7.07
C VAL A 9 -8.51 -6.18 -6.44
N ALA A 10 -7.57 -6.70 -7.24
CA ALA A 10 -6.27 -7.16 -6.75
C ALA A 10 -5.34 -6.01 -6.31
N ASN A 11 -5.48 -4.82 -6.91
CA ASN A 11 -4.66 -3.64 -6.61
C ASN A 11 -5.52 -2.42 -6.37
N PRO A 12 -6.26 -2.33 -5.25
CA PRO A 12 -7.10 -1.18 -4.97
C PRO A 12 -6.24 0.08 -4.71
N PRO A 13 -6.62 1.25 -5.26
CA PRO A 13 -5.83 2.49 -5.11
C PRO A 13 -5.84 3.03 -3.70
N LYS A 14 -6.92 2.75 -2.96
CA LYS A 14 -7.23 3.29 -1.64
C LYS A 14 -7.82 2.19 -0.77
N ILE A 15 -7.58 2.30 0.53
CA ILE A 15 -8.22 1.48 1.55
C ILE A 15 -8.50 2.39 2.74
N LEU A 16 -9.70 2.28 3.32
CA LEU A 16 -10.13 3.12 4.45
C LEU A 16 -9.88 4.62 4.22
N TRP A 17 -10.25 5.11 3.04
CA TRP A 17 -10.10 6.51 2.61
C TRP A 17 -8.66 7.03 2.45
N GLY A 18 -7.63 6.24 2.79
CA GLY A 18 -6.22 6.57 2.61
C GLY A 18 -5.56 5.87 1.42
N PRO A 19 -4.35 6.29 1.02
CA PRO A 19 -3.54 5.57 0.02
C PRO A 19 -3.27 4.15 0.50
N PHE A 20 -3.37 3.17 -0.41
CA PHE A 20 -3.36 1.74 -0.05
C PHE A 20 -2.14 1.33 0.79
N LEU A 21 -0.93 1.54 0.27
CA LEU A 21 0.29 1.02 0.89
C LEU A 21 0.61 1.65 2.27
N PRO A 22 0.58 2.98 2.45
CA PRO A 22 0.76 3.59 3.77
C PRO A 22 -0.28 3.16 4.79
N THR A 23 -1.54 3.07 4.36
CA THR A 23 -2.64 2.62 5.24
C THR A 23 -2.44 1.16 5.65
N LEU A 24 -2.09 0.29 4.69
CA LEU A 24 -1.82 -1.12 4.95
C LEU A 24 -0.63 -1.29 5.91
N LEU A 25 0.45 -0.54 5.72
CA LEU A 25 1.61 -0.58 6.62
C LEU A 25 1.25 -0.11 8.03
N ASN A 26 0.50 0.99 8.15
CA ASN A 26 0.06 1.51 9.44
C ASN A 26 -0.71 0.45 10.24
N LEU A 27 -1.72 -0.16 9.62
CA LEU A 27 -2.54 -1.19 10.28
C LEU A 27 -1.77 -2.50 10.46
N GLY A 28 -1.04 -2.93 9.44
CA GLY A 28 -0.29 -4.19 9.43
C GLY A 28 0.86 -4.22 10.44
N ILE A 29 1.40 -3.07 10.85
CA ILE A 29 2.42 -2.99 11.90
C ILE A 29 1.78 -2.75 13.27
N GLN A 30 0.87 -1.78 13.37
CA GLN A 30 0.33 -1.38 14.68
C GLN A 30 -0.59 -2.44 15.30
N PHE A 31 -1.39 -3.18 14.51
CA PHE A 31 -2.24 -4.24 15.07
C PHE A 31 -1.45 -5.39 15.69
N PRO A 32 -0.47 -6.02 15.01
CA PRO A 32 0.36 -7.05 15.63
C PRO A 32 1.11 -6.54 16.86
N LEU A 33 1.63 -5.32 16.80
CA LEU A 33 2.37 -4.72 17.91
C LEU A 33 1.46 -4.49 19.12
N MET A 34 0.24 -4.01 18.91
CA MET A 34 -0.79 -3.89 19.95
C MET A 34 -1.06 -5.25 20.61
N PHE A 35 -1.31 -6.31 19.84
CA PHE A 35 -1.59 -7.64 20.40
C PHE A 35 -0.39 -8.22 21.16
N MET A 36 0.84 -8.04 20.67
CA MET A 36 2.05 -8.44 21.39
C MET A 36 2.20 -7.67 22.72
N CYS A 37 1.99 -6.35 22.70
CA CYS A 37 2.10 -5.53 23.91
C CYS A 37 1.00 -5.80 24.94
N MET A 38 -0.21 -6.13 24.49
CA MET A 38 -1.29 -6.59 25.37
C MET A 38 -0.93 -7.94 26.01
N GLY A 39 -0.43 -8.90 25.23
CA GLY A 39 -0.14 -10.25 25.71
C GLY A 39 1.07 -10.33 26.63
N VAL A 40 2.17 -9.65 26.29
CA VAL A 40 3.44 -9.72 27.03
C VAL A 40 3.50 -8.71 28.16
N PHE A 41 3.11 -7.46 27.89
CA PHE A 41 3.30 -6.35 28.83
C PHE A 41 2.00 -5.91 29.52
N LYS A 42 0.86 -6.56 29.23
CA LYS A 42 -0.48 -6.18 29.76
C LYS A 42 -0.80 -4.70 29.55
N MET A 43 -0.29 -4.10 28.48
CA MET A 43 -0.50 -2.68 28.18
C MET A 43 -1.96 -2.42 27.79
N ASN A 44 -2.45 -1.22 28.12
CA ASN A 44 -3.80 -0.80 27.78
C ASN A 44 -3.92 -0.62 26.24
N PRO A 45 -4.86 -1.33 25.57
CA PRO A 45 -5.06 -1.22 24.12
C PRO A 45 -5.44 0.18 23.64
N LEU A 46 -6.03 1.03 24.51
CA LEU A 46 -6.44 2.39 24.14
C LEU A 46 -5.27 3.24 23.64
N ILE A 47 -4.07 3.02 24.16
CA ILE A 47 -2.87 3.75 23.72
C ILE A 47 -2.62 3.48 22.23
N PHE A 48 -2.69 2.21 21.81
CA PHE A 48 -2.52 1.82 20.42
C PHE A 48 -3.68 2.27 19.55
N ILE A 49 -4.93 2.18 20.02
CA ILE A 49 -6.09 2.65 19.25
C ILE A 49 -5.95 4.14 18.92
N VAL A 50 -5.55 4.96 19.91
CA VAL A 50 -5.33 6.40 19.69
C VAL A 50 -4.23 6.65 18.67
N THR A 51 -3.09 5.94 18.74
CA THR A 51 -2.01 6.10 17.75
C THR A 51 -2.38 5.59 16.37
N ILE A 52 -3.14 4.50 16.27
CA ILE A 52 -3.64 3.95 14.99
C ILE A 52 -4.52 5.00 14.30
N VAL A 53 -5.50 5.55 15.03
CA VAL A 53 -6.44 6.54 14.49
C VAL A 53 -5.72 7.84 14.12
N ALA A 54 -4.81 8.32 14.97
CA ALA A 54 -4.03 9.53 14.69
C ALA A 54 -3.14 9.37 13.44
N ALA A 55 -2.37 8.29 13.38
CA ALA A 55 -1.51 7.99 12.22
C ALA A 55 -2.33 7.79 10.94
N HIS A 56 -3.46 7.10 11.03
CA HIS A 56 -4.38 6.92 9.90
C HIS A 56 -4.96 8.25 9.42
N GLY A 57 -5.38 9.12 10.35
CA GLY A 57 -5.83 10.47 10.04
C GLY A 57 -4.78 11.28 9.26
N VAL A 58 -3.51 11.22 9.68
CA VAL A 58 -2.40 11.87 8.96
C VAL A 58 -2.23 11.30 7.55
N ILE A 59 -2.29 9.97 7.40
CA ILE A 59 -2.18 9.30 6.09
C ILE A 59 -3.32 9.71 5.16
N VAL A 60 -4.55 9.80 5.66
CA VAL A 60 -5.72 10.24 4.89
C VAL A 60 -5.57 11.70 4.46
N LEU A 61 -5.16 12.59 5.37
CA LEU A 61 -4.94 14.01 5.06
C LEU A 61 -3.82 14.20 4.02
N TRP A 62 -2.73 13.45 4.12
CA TRP A 62 -1.65 13.47 3.13
C TRP A 62 -2.16 12.95 1.78
N GLY A 63 -2.83 11.80 1.76
CA GLY A 63 -3.42 11.24 0.54
C GLY A 63 -4.46 12.15 -0.12
N GLY A 64 -5.15 12.98 0.66
CA GLY A 64 -6.06 14.02 0.17
C GLY A 64 -5.35 15.22 -0.46
N LYS A 65 -4.19 15.64 0.07
CA LYS A 65 -3.39 16.73 -0.49
C LYS A 65 -2.71 16.36 -1.81
N GLU A 66 -2.26 15.11 -1.92
CA GLU A 66 -1.47 14.61 -3.05
C GLU A 66 -2.20 13.42 -3.71
N PRO A 67 -3.32 13.67 -4.43
CA PRO A 67 -4.07 12.59 -5.07
C PRO A 67 -3.22 11.82 -6.10
N HIS A 68 -2.18 12.48 -6.63
CA HIS A 68 -1.23 11.94 -7.59
C HIS A 68 -0.32 10.84 -7.00
N ILE A 69 0.00 10.90 -5.71
CA ILE A 69 0.85 9.90 -5.02
C ILE A 69 0.20 8.52 -5.03
N SER A 70 -1.12 8.46 -4.79
CA SER A 70 -1.87 7.20 -4.80
C SER A 70 -1.85 6.55 -6.19
N SER A 71 -2.07 7.35 -7.23
CA SER A 71 -1.97 6.90 -8.63
C SER A 71 -0.53 6.55 -9.03
N MET A 72 0.48 7.25 -8.54
CA MET A 72 1.89 7.00 -8.87
C MET A 72 2.39 5.70 -8.23
N ILE A 73 2.07 5.45 -6.96
CA ILE A 73 2.42 4.19 -6.27
C ILE A 73 1.75 2.99 -6.96
N GLN A 74 0.49 3.16 -7.37
CA GLN A 74 -0.27 2.12 -8.06
C GLN A 74 0.25 1.90 -9.49
N ALA A 75 0.57 2.98 -10.22
CA ALA A 75 1.20 2.93 -11.53
C ALA A 75 2.59 2.30 -11.45
N PHE A 76 3.39 2.59 -10.42
CA PHE A 76 4.71 1.96 -10.25
C PHE A 76 4.61 0.43 -10.16
N GLY A 77 3.63 -0.09 -9.41
CA GLY A 77 3.35 -1.53 -9.35
C GLY A 77 2.85 -2.13 -10.68
N GLN A 78 2.00 -1.41 -11.42
CA GLN A 78 1.45 -1.87 -12.70
C GLN A 78 2.40 -1.72 -13.89
N CYS A 79 3.27 -0.70 -13.88
CA CYS A 79 4.23 -0.37 -14.93
C CYS A 79 5.55 -1.14 -14.80
N ARG A 80 5.81 -1.82 -13.68
CA ARG A 80 6.93 -2.75 -13.54
C ARG A 80 6.63 -4.07 -14.27
N ARG A 81 6.40 -4.00 -15.57
CA ARG A 81 6.36 -5.17 -16.44
C ARG A 81 7.77 -5.44 -16.95
N ILE A 82 8.29 -6.61 -16.61
CA ILE A 82 9.53 -7.12 -17.21
C ILE A 82 9.16 -7.55 -18.63
N SER A 83 9.67 -6.83 -19.63
CA SER A 83 9.57 -7.24 -21.04
C SER A 83 10.46 -8.47 -21.29
N ASN A 84 10.15 -9.24 -22.33
CA ASN A 84 11.08 -10.24 -22.86
C ASN A 84 11.65 -9.70 -24.17
N ASN A 85 12.94 -9.90 -24.40
CA ASN A 85 13.55 -9.51 -25.67
C ASN A 85 13.11 -10.46 -26.79
N LEU A 86 12.92 -9.90 -27.98
CA LEU A 86 12.70 -10.67 -29.22
C LEU A 86 13.97 -11.46 -29.63
N TYR A 87 15.15 -10.94 -29.26
CA TYR A 87 16.46 -11.51 -29.57
C TYR A 87 17.25 -11.79 -28.28
N LYS A 88 18.21 -12.72 -28.35
CA LYS A 88 19.08 -13.05 -27.20
C LYS A 88 20.05 -11.90 -26.93
N GLU A 89 19.66 -11.01 -26.04
CA GLU A 89 20.39 -9.78 -25.68
C GLU A 89 20.66 -9.70 -24.17
N LYS A 90 21.71 -8.99 -23.78
CA LYS A 90 22.01 -8.73 -22.36
C LYS A 90 21.08 -7.63 -21.81
N GLY A 91 20.13 -8.03 -20.97
CA GLY A 91 19.14 -7.14 -20.36
C GLY A 91 18.02 -6.74 -21.32
N ASN A 92 16.94 -6.15 -20.80
CA ASN A 92 15.77 -5.81 -21.62
C ASN A 92 16.02 -4.54 -22.42
N LYS A 93 16.00 -4.65 -23.75
CA LYS A 93 16.25 -3.53 -24.67
C LYS A 93 15.09 -3.34 -25.63
N PHE A 94 14.85 -2.11 -26.05
CA PHE A 94 13.91 -1.82 -27.13
C PHE A 94 14.51 -2.37 -28.44
N ALA A 95 13.73 -3.16 -29.18
CA ALA A 95 14.16 -3.63 -30.49
C ALA A 95 14.22 -2.43 -31.46
N PRO A 96 15.24 -2.33 -32.32
CA PRO A 96 15.34 -1.27 -33.32
C PRO A 96 14.18 -1.32 -34.32
#